data_AF-A0A7Y2BYA8-F1
#
_entry.id   AF-A0A7Y2BYA8-F1
#
_cell.length_a   1.000
_cell.length_b   1.000
_cell.length_c   1.000
_cell.angle_alpha   90.00
_cell.angle_beta   90.00
_cell.angle_gamma   90.00
#
_symmetry.space_group_name_H-M   'P 1'
#
loop_
_entity.id
_entity.type
_entity.pdbx_description
1 polymer ?
#
loop_
_entity_poly.entity_id
_entity_poly.type
_entity_poly.pdbx_seq_one_letter_code
_entity_poly.pdbx_strand_id
1 'polypeptide(L)'
;MTREELFSQIKAKQSFLCVGLDTDPNKIPEHLLTEDDPIFAFNKAIIDATKDLCVAYKPNTAFYEALGPAGMISLKKTLDYIPENILTIADAKRGDIGNTSRLYAKAFFDYYNADAITVAPYMGSDSVQPFLEYEDKWVIILG
;
A
#
# COMPACT_ATOMS: atom_id res chain seq x y z
N MET A 1 7.76 -5.99 7.64
CA MET A 1 6.96 -6.01 8.89
C MET A 1 6.51 -7.42 9.22
N THR A 2 7.00 -8.02 10.30
CA THR A 2 6.58 -9.33 10.80
C THR A 2 5.32 -9.23 11.70
N ARG A 3 4.74 -10.39 12.06
CA ARG A 3 3.60 -10.46 12.98
C ARG A 3 3.92 -9.89 14.36
N GLU A 4 5.12 -10.17 14.86
CA GLU A 4 5.57 -9.73 16.18
C GLU A 4 5.81 -8.22 16.22
N GLU A 5 6.38 -7.66 15.15
CA GLU A 5 6.56 -6.22 14.98
C GLU A 5 5.21 -5.50 14.93
N LEU A 6 4.27 -5.99 14.11
CA LEU A 6 2.93 -5.39 14.01
C LEU A 6 2.19 -5.44 15.36
N PHE A 7 2.24 -6.58 16.07
CA PHE A 7 1.62 -6.70 17.38
C PHE A 7 2.24 -5.74 18.41
N SER A 8 3.57 -5.59 18.37
CA SER A 8 4.30 -4.63 19.21
C SER A 8 3.85 -3.19 18.92
N GLN A 9 3.70 -2.81 17.65
CA GLN A 9 3.17 -1.48 17.27
C GLN A 9 1.74 -1.26 17.75
N ILE A 10 0.86 -2.26 17.61
CA ILE A 10 -0.53 -2.21 18.10
C ILE A 10 -0.56 -1.97 19.61
N LYS A 11 0.28 -2.67 20.38
CA LYS A 11 0.35 -2.50 21.83
C LYS A 11 0.91 -1.14 22.24
N ALA A 12 2.00 -0.71 21.59
CA ALA A 12 2.65 0.57 21.89
C ALA A 12 1.73 1.76 21.58
N LYS A 13 1.03 1.75 20.44
CA LYS A 13 0.12 2.81 20.00
C LYS A 13 -1.30 2.68 20.55
N GLN A 14 -1.62 1.55 21.19
CA GLN A 14 -2.98 1.16 21.60
C GLN A 14 -4.01 1.32 20.47
N SER A 15 -3.60 0.97 19.24
CA SER A 15 -4.33 1.29 18.03
C SER A 15 -4.31 0.13 17.06
N PHE A 16 -5.45 -0.07 16.38
CA PHE A 16 -5.58 -0.94 15.20
C PHE A 16 -5.81 -0.12 13.93
N LEU A 17 -5.61 1.20 13.99
CA LEU A 17 -5.94 2.12 12.91
C LEU A 17 -5.08 1.81 11.68
N CYS A 18 -5.76 1.60 10.56
CA CYS A 18 -5.19 1.54 9.22
C CYS A 18 -5.69 2.76 8.44
N VAL A 19 -4.78 3.63 8.03
CA VAL A 19 -5.11 4.87 7.31
C VAL A 19 -5.07 4.61 5.81
N GLY A 20 -6.16 4.90 5.12
CA GLY A 20 -6.21 4.87 3.65
C GLY A 20 -5.48 6.05 3.03
N LEU A 21 -4.76 5.81 1.95
CA LEU A 21 -4.09 6.84 1.15
C LEU A 21 -4.68 6.84 -0.26
N ASP A 22 -5.94 7.26 -0.33
CA ASP A 22 -6.82 7.16 -1.50
C ASP A 22 -6.99 8.56 -2.11
N THR A 23 -5.91 9.07 -2.70
CA THR A 23 -5.81 10.49 -3.06
C THR A 23 -6.58 10.84 -4.33
N ASP A 24 -7.73 11.48 -4.13
CA ASP A 24 -8.50 12.15 -5.16
C ASP A 24 -7.93 13.57 -5.39
N PRO A 25 -7.44 13.89 -6.60
CA PRO A 25 -6.89 15.21 -6.92
C PRO A 25 -7.82 16.38 -6.59
N ASN A 26 -9.14 16.17 -6.65
CA ASN A 26 -10.13 17.22 -6.38
C ASN A 26 -10.29 17.54 -4.89
N LYS A 27 -9.71 16.72 -4.00
CA LYS A 27 -9.76 16.89 -2.54
C LYS A 27 -8.44 17.41 -1.97
N ILE A 28 -7.43 17.63 -2.82
CA ILE A 28 -6.14 18.15 -2.39
C ILE A 28 -6.33 19.62 -1.99
N PRO A 29 -5.90 20.03 -0.78
CA PRO A 29 -5.91 21.42 -0.35
C PRO A 29 -5.17 22.32 -1.34
N GLU A 30 -5.73 23.50 -1.63
CA GLU A 30 -5.19 24.43 -2.66
C GLU A 30 -3.70 24.74 -2.49
N HIS A 31 -3.23 24.88 -1.25
CA HIS A 31 -1.84 25.20 -0.96
C HIS A 31 -0.85 24.07 -1.32
N LEU A 32 -1.32 22.85 -1.56
CA LEU A 32 -0.49 21.71 -2.00
C LEU A 32 -0.53 21.51 -3.52
N LEU A 33 -1.44 22.17 -4.23
CA LEU A 33 -1.55 22.03 -5.70
C LEU A 33 -0.36 22.64 -6.46
N THR A 34 0.41 23.52 -5.80
CA THR A 34 1.60 24.15 -6.37
C THR A 34 2.88 23.35 -6.17
N GLU A 35 2.82 22.24 -5.42
CA GLU A 35 3.96 21.33 -5.25
C GLU A 35 4.27 20.58 -6.56
N ASP A 36 5.52 20.17 -6.75
CA ASP A 36 5.94 19.42 -7.95
C ASP A 36 5.18 18.10 -8.13
N ASP A 37 4.75 17.50 -7.01
CA ASP A 37 3.95 16.28 -6.95
C ASP A 37 2.86 16.43 -5.89
N PRO A 38 1.71 17.05 -6.23
CA PRO A 38 0.63 17.32 -5.28
C PRO A 38 0.05 16.06 -4.62
N ILE A 39 0.05 14.94 -5.35
CA ILE A 39 -0.40 13.64 -4.84
C ILE A 39 0.51 13.20 -3.69
N PHE A 40 1.82 13.19 -3.93
CA PHE A 40 2.79 12.84 -2.90
C PHE A 40 2.78 13.84 -1.74
N ALA A 41 2.72 15.15 -2.02
CA ALA A 41 2.68 16.18 -0.98
C ALA A 41 1.48 16.00 -0.05
N PHE A 42 0.30 15.70 -0.60
CA PHE A 42 -0.89 15.43 0.19
C PHE A 42 -0.78 14.16 1.02
N ASN A 43 -0.30 13.06 0.42
CA ASN A 43 -0.05 11.81 1.14
C ASN A 43 0.97 12.01 2.28
N LYS A 44 2.06 12.72 2.01
CA LYS A 44 3.10 13.06 2.98
C LYS A 44 2.52 13.82 4.17
N ALA A 45 1.66 14.82 3.94
CA ALA A 45 1.01 15.58 4.99
C ALA A 45 0.10 14.68 5.87
N ILE A 46 -0.65 13.76 5.27
CA ILE A 46 -1.46 12.78 6.00
C ILE A 46 -0.56 11.86 6.83
N ILE A 47 0.53 11.35 6.26
CA ILE A 47 1.48 10.47 6.96
C ILE A 47 2.10 11.18 8.15
N ASP A 48 2.61 12.40 7.94
CA ASP A 48 3.25 13.18 9.00
C ASP A 48 2.30 13.49 10.17
N ALA A 49 1.01 13.67 9.89
CA ALA A 49 -0.01 13.95 10.89
C ALA A 49 -0.56 12.70 11.60
N THR A 50 -0.31 11.49 11.10
CA THR A 50 -1.00 10.26 11.59
C THR A 50 -0.08 9.09 11.94
N LYS A 51 1.22 9.14 11.61
CA LYS A 51 2.16 8.01 11.76
C LYS A 51 2.36 7.54 13.19
N ASP A 52 2.12 8.40 14.17
CA ASP A 52 2.14 8.09 15.61
C ASP A 52 0.84 7.42 16.09
N LEU A 53 -0.24 7.52 15.33
CA LEU A 53 -1.57 7.01 15.68
C LEU A 53 -1.95 5.71 14.98
N CYS A 54 -1.40 5.45 13.79
CA CYS A 54 -1.74 4.27 12.99
C CYS A 54 -0.67 3.17 13.05
N VAL A 55 -1.08 1.94 12.75
CA VAL A 55 -0.18 0.79 12.62
C VAL A 55 0.01 0.35 11.17
N ALA A 56 -0.83 0.88 10.27
CA ALA A 56 -0.75 0.59 8.85
C ALA A 56 -1.18 1.78 7.99
N TYR A 57 -0.60 1.86 6.79
CA TYR A 57 -1.10 2.67 5.68
C TYR A 57 -1.50 1.76 4.53
N LYS A 58 -2.62 2.09 3.90
CA LYS A 58 -3.18 1.29 2.81
C LYS A 58 -3.52 2.16 1.59
N PRO A 59 -2.56 2.48 0.72
CA PRO A 59 -2.86 3.10 -0.57
C PRO A 59 -3.67 2.15 -1.46
N ASN A 60 -4.83 2.60 -1.94
CA ASN A 60 -5.56 1.93 -3.01
C ASN A 60 -4.99 2.30 -4.37
N THR A 61 -4.45 1.32 -5.10
CA THR A 61 -3.66 1.57 -6.31
C THR A 61 -4.49 2.18 -7.44
N ALA A 62 -5.81 2.00 -7.45
CA ALA A 62 -6.69 2.56 -8.48
C ALA A 62 -6.61 4.10 -8.57
N PHE A 63 -6.46 4.79 -7.42
CA PHE A 63 -6.34 6.25 -7.38
C PHE A 63 -5.05 6.75 -8.06
N TYR A 64 -4.01 5.94 -8.06
CA TYR A 64 -2.72 6.24 -8.65
C TYR A 64 -2.67 5.80 -10.12
N GLU A 65 -3.20 4.61 -10.42
CA GLU A 65 -3.30 4.07 -11.78
C GLU A 65 -4.10 4.99 -12.71
N ALA A 66 -5.18 5.59 -12.20
CA ALA A 66 -6.02 6.53 -12.95
C ALA A 66 -5.27 7.78 -13.44
N LEU A 67 -4.12 8.11 -12.82
CA LEU A 67 -3.27 9.25 -13.19
C LEU A 67 -2.11 8.83 -14.11
N GLY A 68 -2.09 7.58 -14.58
CA GLY A 68 -1.07 7.05 -15.48
C GLY A 68 0.32 7.00 -14.83
N PRO A 69 1.41 7.13 -15.62
CA PRO A 69 2.78 7.01 -15.11
C PRO A 69 3.10 7.96 -13.95
N ALA A 70 2.55 9.19 -13.99
CA ALA A 70 2.77 10.16 -12.93
C ALA A 70 2.22 9.68 -11.58
N GLY A 71 0.99 9.13 -11.55
CA GLY A 71 0.41 8.59 -10.32
C GLY A 71 1.19 7.40 -9.77
N MET A 72 1.69 6.52 -10.64
CA MET A 72 2.51 5.39 -10.20
C MET A 72 3.86 5.84 -9.61
N ILE A 73 4.44 6.93 -10.11
CA ILE A 73 5.61 7.58 -9.50
C ILE A 73 5.25 8.14 -8.12
N SER A 74 4.11 8.82 -7.98
CA SER A 74 3.63 9.33 -6.68
C SER A 74 3.37 8.20 -5.68
N LEU A 75 2.84 7.05 -6.12
CA LEU A 75 2.66 5.86 -5.29
C LEU A 75 4.00 5.36 -4.75
N LYS A 76 5.01 5.25 -5.62
CA LYS A 76 6.35 4.81 -5.22
C LYS A 76 6.94 5.74 -4.17
N LYS A 77 6.92 7.06 -4.41
CA LYS A 77 7.38 8.06 -3.43
C LYS A 77 6.62 7.97 -2.11
N THR A 78 5.31 7.73 -2.17
CA THR A 78 4.46 7.60 -0.98
C THR A 78 4.85 6.38 -0.16
N LEU A 79 5.01 5.21 -0.79
CA LEU A 79 5.42 3.99 -0.11
C LEU A 79 6.82 4.12 0.50
N ASP A 80 7.76 4.73 -0.23
CA ASP A 80 9.14 4.96 0.24
C ASP A 80 9.22 5.94 1.42
N TYR A 81 8.23 6.82 1.57
CA TYR A 81 8.20 7.80 2.65
C TYR A 81 7.60 7.24 3.96
N ILE A 82 6.80 6.18 3.88
CA ILE A 82 6.19 5.58 5.07
C ILE A 82 7.30 4.99 5.96
N PRO A 83 7.32 5.29 7.28
CA PRO A 83 8.31 4.73 8.19
C PRO A 83 8.31 3.19 8.18
N GLU A 84 9.50 2.58 8.17
CA GLU A 84 9.67 1.11 8.11
C GLU A 84 8.97 0.35 9.25
N ASN A 85 8.72 1.01 10.37
CA ASN A 85 7.99 0.44 11.51
C ASN A 85 6.47 0.56 11.41
N ILE A 86 5.91 0.89 10.23
CA ILE A 86 4.47 0.95 9.95
C ILE A 86 4.16 0.04 8.76
N LEU A 87 3.15 -0.81 8.91
CA LEU A 87 2.79 -1.80 7.89
C LEU A 87 2.27 -1.09 6.62
N THR A 88 2.85 -1.41 5.47
CA THR A 88 2.39 -0.91 4.16
C THR A 88 1.53 -1.96 3.45
N ILE A 89 0.31 -1.58 3.06
CA ILE A 89 -0.63 -2.47 2.38
C ILE A 89 -0.99 -1.90 1.00
N ALA A 90 -0.49 -2.53 -0.06
CA ALA A 90 -0.95 -2.24 -1.42
C ALA A 90 -2.37 -2.80 -1.63
N ASP A 91 -3.39 -1.93 -1.58
CA ASP A 91 -4.75 -2.35 -1.90
C ASP A 91 -4.97 -2.36 -3.41
N ALA A 92 -4.50 -3.44 -4.03
CA ALA A 92 -4.42 -3.61 -5.48
C ALA A 92 -5.42 -4.66 -6.03
N LYS A 93 -6.00 -5.50 -5.18
CA LYS A 93 -6.99 -6.54 -5.51
C LYS A 93 -6.57 -7.41 -6.70
N ARG A 94 -5.27 -7.73 -6.80
CA ARG A 94 -4.72 -8.47 -7.93
C ARG A 94 -5.15 -9.94 -7.89
N GLY A 95 -5.27 -10.55 -9.05
CA GLY A 95 -5.61 -11.96 -9.19
C GLY A 95 -5.67 -12.31 -10.67
N ASP A 96 -4.91 -13.32 -11.09
CA ASP A 96 -4.80 -13.76 -12.48
C ASP A 96 -4.27 -15.21 -12.51
N ILE A 97 -3.95 -15.77 -13.67
CA ILE A 97 -3.24 -17.06 -13.79
C ILE A 97 -1.83 -16.96 -13.20
N GLY A 98 -1.29 -18.09 -12.74
CA GLY A 98 -0.06 -18.13 -11.93
C GLY A 98 1.15 -17.37 -12.51
N ASN A 99 1.35 -17.38 -13.84
CA ASN A 99 2.45 -16.62 -14.45
C ASN A 99 2.26 -15.10 -14.31
N THR A 100 1.04 -14.61 -14.50
CA THR A 100 0.73 -13.17 -14.38
C THR A 100 0.70 -12.75 -12.91
N SER A 101 0.15 -13.58 -12.01
CA SER A 101 0.19 -13.32 -10.57
C SER A 101 1.62 -13.22 -10.03
N ARG A 102 2.59 -14.00 -10.55
CA ARG A 102 4.03 -13.81 -10.20
C ARG A 102 4.56 -12.43 -10.57
N LEU A 103 4.15 -11.87 -11.71
CA LEU A 103 4.56 -10.53 -12.12
C LEU A 103 3.92 -9.44 -11.26
N TYR A 104 2.68 -9.63 -10.82
CA TYR A 104 2.06 -8.75 -9.83
C TYR A 104 2.77 -8.81 -8.48
N ALA A 105 3.08 -10.02 -7.99
CA ALA A 105 3.83 -10.20 -6.74
C ALA A 105 5.20 -9.50 -6.83
N LYS A 106 5.95 -9.72 -7.91
CA LYS A 106 7.21 -9.01 -8.18
C LYS A 106 7.04 -7.48 -8.19
N ALA A 107 6.03 -6.97 -8.86
CA ALA A 107 5.80 -5.52 -8.90
C ALA A 107 5.63 -4.94 -7.49
N PHE A 108 4.75 -5.54 -6.68
CA PHE A 108 4.39 -4.97 -5.38
C PHE A 108 5.37 -5.29 -4.25
N PHE A 109 6.01 -6.46 -4.27
CA PHE A 109 6.94 -6.87 -3.23
C PHE A 109 8.40 -6.50 -3.54
N ASP A 110 8.86 -6.58 -4.80
CA ASP A 110 10.25 -6.23 -5.14
C ASP A 110 10.41 -4.75 -5.49
N TYR A 111 9.54 -4.22 -6.35
CA TYR A 111 9.69 -2.84 -6.83
C TYR A 111 9.09 -1.83 -5.86
N TYR A 112 7.79 -1.96 -5.54
CA TYR A 112 7.12 -1.05 -4.59
C TYR A 112 7.44 -1.34 -3.12
N ASN A 113 8.08 -2.48 -2.84
CA ASN A 113 8.48 -2.91 -1.50
C ASN A 113 7.36 -2.84 -0.44
N ALA A 114 6.11 -3.13 -0.82
CA ALA A 114 5.02 -3.20 0.14
C ALA A 114 5.20 -4.41 1.08
N ASP A 115 4.75 -4.30 2.32
CA ASP A 115 4.71 -5.43 3.26
C ASP A 115 3.55 -6.39 2.93
N ALA A 116 2.45 -5.83 2.41
CA ALA A 116 1.21 -6.55 2.19
C ALA A 116 0.53 -6.17 0.88
N ILE A 117 -0.29 -7.08 0.34
CA ILE A 117 -1.13 -6.81 -0.83
C ILE A 117 -2.52 -7.46 -0.68
N THR A 118 -3.56 -6.80 -1.22
CA THR A 118 -4.89 -7.41 -1.37
C THR A 118 -4.99 -8.24 -2.65
N VAL A 119 -5.53 -9.46 -2.54
CA VAL A 119 -5.63 -10.44 -3.64
C VAL A 119 -7.05 -10.95 -3.81
N ALA A 120 -7.53 -10.99 -5.05
CA ALA A 120 -8.84 -11.51 -5.42
C ALA A 120 -8.75 -13.01 -5.78
N PRO A 121 -9.32 -13.92 -4.99
CA PRO A 121 -9.12 -15.37 -5.16
C PRO A 121 -10.08 -16.02 -6.17
N TYR A 122 -10.83 -15.24 -6.96
CA TYR A 122 -11.93 -15.74 -7.80
C TYR A 122 -11.50 -16.84 -8.78
N MET A 123 -10.26 -16.77 -9.29
CA MET A 123 -9.71 -17.73 -10.25
C MET A 123 -9.12 -18.99 -9.57
N GLY A 124 -9.31 -19.15 -8.26
CA GLY A 124 -8.81 -20.29 -7.48
C GLY A 124 -7.40 -20.09 -6.92
N SER A 125 -6.84 -21.16 -6.35
CA SER A 125 -5.54 -21.14 -5.65
C SER A 125 -4.38 -20.61 -6.48
N ASP A 126 -4.40 -20.87 -7.79
CA ASP A 126 -3.32 -20.50 -8.72
C ASP A 126 -3.18 -18.98 -8.86
N SER A 127 -4.25 -18.24 -8.56
CA SER A 127 -4.22 -16.77 -8.54
C SER A 127 -3.60 -16.18 -7.28
N VAL A 128 -3.46 -16.99 -6.22
CA VAL A 128 -3.01 -16.58 -4.89
C VAL A 128 -1.61 -17.09 -4.57
N GLN A 129 -1.32 -18.35 -4.89
CA GLN A 129 -0.06 -19.03 -4.56
C GLN A 129 1.20 -18.21 -4.90
N PRO A 130 1.31 -17.55 -6.07
CA PRO A 130 2.48 -16.73 -6.40
C PRO A 130 2.80 -15.62 -5.39
N PHE A 131 1.78 -15.07 -4.71
CA PHE A 131 2.00 -14.05 -3.68
C PHE A 131 2.47 -14.67 -2.36
N LEU A 132 2.09 -15.92 -2.08
CA LEU A 132 2.46 -16.66 -0.87
C LEU A 132 3.88 -17.25 -0.94
N GLU A 133 4.50 -17.28 -2.13
CA GLU A 133 5.91 -17.66 -2.31
C GLU A 133 6.89 -16.64 -1.70
N TYR A 134 6.42 -15.41 -1.46
CA TYR A 134 7.22 -14.36 -0.84
C TYR A 134 7.23 -14.50 0.68
N GLU A 135 8.38 -14.87 1.23
CA GLU A 135 8.61 -14.90 2.67
C GLU A 135 8.49 -13.48 3.27
N ASP A 136 8.06 -13.41 4.53
CA ASP A 136 7.89 -12.15 5.29
C ASP A 136 6.96 -11.10 4.65
N LYS A 137 6.12 -11.50 3.69
CA LYS A 137 5.06 -10.68 3.10
C LYS A 137 3.68 -11.18 3.49
N TRP A 138 2.70 -10.26 3.49
CA TRP A 138 1.32 -10.55 3.84
C TRP A 138 0.42 -10.55 2.61
N VAL A 139 -0.45 -11.55 2.53
CA VAL A 139 -1.44 -11.66 1.45
C VAL A 139 -2.83 -11.60 2.06
N ILE A 140 -3.56 -10.52 1.79
CA ILE A 140 -4.90 -10.27 2.30
C ILE A 140 -5.91 -10.73 1.24
N ILE A 141 -6.56 -11.85 1.50
CA ILE A 141 -7.53 -12.45 0.58
C ILE A 141 -8.88 -11.76 0.71
N LEU A 142 -9.47 -11.38 -0.43
CA LEU A 142 -10.86 -10.89 -0.48
C LEU A 142 -11.83 -12.07 -0.26
N GLY A 143 -12.81 -11.86 0.62
CA GLY A 143 -13.88 -12.82 0.94
C GLY A 143 -15.21 -12.48 0.32
#